data_AF-A0A2E6N1L5-F1
#
_entry.id   AF-A0A2E6N1L5-F1
#
_cell.length_a   1.000
_cell.length_b   1.000
_cell.length_c   1.000
_cell.angle_alpha   90.00
_cell.angle_beta   90.00
_cell.angle_gamma   90.00
#
_symmetry.space_group_name_H-M   'P 1'
#
loop_
_entity.id
_entity.type
_entity.pdbx_description
1 polymer ?
#
loop_
_entity_poly.entity_id
_entity_poly.type
_entity_poly.pdbx_seq_one_letter_code
_entity_poly.pdbx_strand_id
1 'polypeptide(L)'
;MTKRCDAICAIRELILSNLPEGIEEGMQSGMIGYYVPHSIHPAGYHTYAKKPLPFASLANQKNHMAFYGFNIYIDEKQLAATRKK
;
A
#
# COMPACT_ATOMS: atom_id res chain seq x y z
N MET A 1 5.14 26.37 -2.14
CA MET A 1 4.94 24.90 -2.17
C MET A 1 3.73 24.62 -3.03
N THR A 2 3.89 23.74 -4.02
CA THR A 2 2.92 23.47 -5.09
C THR A 2 1.71 22.71 -4.52
N LYS A 3 0.48 23.22 -4.74
CA LYS A 3 -0.81 22.65 -4.28
C LYS A 3 -0.97 21.12 -4.40
N ARG A 4 -0.23 20.50 -5.33
CA ARG A 4 -0.25 19.05 -5.57
C ARG A 4 0.51 18.24 -4.51
N CYS A 5 1.58 18.80 -3.93
CA CYS A 5 2.29 18.14 -2.83
C CYS A 5 1.40 18.08 -1.59
N ASP A 6 0.68 19.16 -1.28
CA ASP A 6 -0.23 19.20 -0.13
C ASP A 6 -1.38 18.19 -0.29
N ALA A 7 -1.94 18.07 -1.49
CA ALA A 7 -2.98 17.07 -1.78
C ALA A 7 -2.47 15.62 -1.62
N ILE A 8 -1.26 15.31 -2.12
CA ILE A 8 -0.65 13.98 -1.95
C ILE A 8 -0.35 13.71 -0.48
N CYS A 9 0.14 14.69 0.28
CA CYS A 9 0.40 14.55 1.72
C CYS A 9 -0.89 14.26 2.49
N ALA A 10 -1.96 15.01 2.25
CA ALA A 10 -3.23 14.79 2.92
C ALA A 10 -3.81 13.38 2.62
N ILE A 11 -3.70 12.92 1.36
CA ILE A 11 -4.14 11.57 0.98
C ILE A 11 -3.26 10.51 1.65
N ARG A 12 -1.94 10.70 1.68
CA ARG A 12 -1.00 9.81 2.36
C ARG A 12 -1.30 9.70 3.85
N GLU A 13 -1.51 10.82 4.55
CA GLU A 13 -1.86 10.83 5.97
C GLU A 13 -3.18 10.13 6.25
N LEU A 14 -4.18 10.32 5.38
CA LEU A 14 -5.46 9.63 5.48
C LEU A 14 -5.29 8.12 5.30
N ILE A 15 -4.47 7.69 4.33
CA ILE A 15 -4.16 6.27 4.12
C ILE A 15 -3.45 5.70 5.33
N LEU A 16 -2.41 6.35 5.85
CA LEU A 16 -1.68 5.92 7.04
C LEU A 16 -2.58 5.82 8.28
N SER A 17 -3.51 6.76 8.47
CA SER A 17 -4.44 6.76 9.60
C SER A 17 -5.50 5.65 9.52
N ASN A 18 -5.79 5.16 8.31
CA ASN A 18 -6.74 4.07 8.08
C ASN A 18 -6.04 2.76 7.72
N LEU A 19 -4.71 2.75 7.72
CA LEU A 19 -3.94 1.58 7.33
C LEU A 19 -4.06 0.53 8.43
N PRO A 20 -4.50 -0.70 8.11
CA PRO A 20 -4.56 -1.75 9.11
C PRO A 20 -3.16 -2.15 9.58
N GLU A 21 -3.07 -2.64 10.82
CA GLU A 21 -1.81 -3.13 11.37
C GLU A 21 -1.24 -4.26 10.50
N GLY A 22 0.06 -4.18 10.24
CA GLY A 22 0.76 -5.15 9.40
C GLY A 22 0.91 -4.77 7.93
N ILE A 23 0.69 -3.50 7.59
CA ILE A 23 1.07 -2.94 6.29
C ILE A 23 2.14 -1.86 6.53
N GLU A 24 3.21 -1.91 5.74
CA GLU A 24 4.27 -0.92 5.77
C GLU A 24 4.18 0.00 4.54
N GLU A 25 4.54 1.26 4.75
CA GLU A 25 4.75 2.22 3.67
C GLU A 25 6.21 2.17 3.22
N GLY A 26 6.44 2.12 1.91
CA GLY A 26 7.77 2.31 1.35
C GLY A 26 7.72 2.78 -0.11
N MET A 27 8.88 2.94 -0.72
CA MET A 27 8.97 3.41 -2.09
C MET A 27 9.08 2.22 -3.04
N GLN A 28 8.04 1.99 -3.86
CA GLN A 28 8.03 0.94 -4.88
C GLN A 28 7.94 1.56 -6.27
N SER A 29 8.93 1.27 -7.12
CA SER A 29 8.96 1.72 -8.53
C SER A 29 8.76 3.24 -8.70
N GLY A 30 9.32 4.05 -7.78
CA GLY A 30 9.20 5.51 -7.81
C GLY A 30 7.87 6.07 -7.30
N MET A 31 7.02 5.24 -6.70
CA MET A 31 5.72 5.61 -6.13
C MET A 31 5.69 5.28 -4.63
N ILE A 32 4.80 5.93 -3.88
CA ILE A 32 4.51 5.54 -2.50
C ILE A 32 3.70 4.25 -2.56
N GLY A 33 4.26 3.15 -2.09
CA GLY A 33 3.62 1.84 -2.07
C GLY A 33 3.35 1.41 -0.63
N TYR A 34 2.17 0.89 -0.39
CA TYR A 34 1.77 0.24 0.84
C TYR A 34 1.77 -1.26 0.58
N TYR A 35 2.48 -2.02 1.41
CA TYR A 35 2.66 -3.44 1.20
C TYR A 35 2.67 -4.23 2.51
N VAL A 36 2.26 -5.49 2.45
CA VAL A 36 2.35 -6.40 3.59
C VAL A 36 3.77 -6.97 3.65
N PRO A 37 4.50 -6.81 4.77
CA PRO A 37 5.85 -7.34 4.92
C PRO A 37 5.83 -8.87 4.98
N HIS A 38 6.94 -9.47 4.54
CA HIS A 38 7.12 -10.93 4.54
C HIS A 38 7.02 -11.55 5.94
N SER A 39 7.27 -10.78 7.01
CA SER A 39 7.10 -11.25 8.39
C SER A 39 5.67 -11.69 8.70
N ILE A 40 4.67 -11.10 8.04
CA ILE A 40 3.25 -11.44 8.22
C ILE A 40 2.80 -12.46 7.16
N HIS A 41 3.41 -12.43 5.98
CA HIS A 41 3.09 -13.33 4.88
C HIS A 41 4.34 -14.00 4.30
N PRO A 42 4.86 -15.07 4.94
CA PRO A 42 6.07 -15.76 4.48
C PRO A 42 5.88 -16.52 3.16
N ALA A 43 4.64 -16.74 2.72
CA ALA A 43 4.33 -17.39 1.45
C ALA A 43 4.59 -16.50 0.21
N GLY A 44 4.86 -15.20 0.40
CA GLY A 44 5.13 -14.25 -0.70
C GLY A 44 3.97 -14.09 -1.71
N TYR A 45 4.18 -13.30 -2.77
CA TYR A 45 3.18 -13.09 -3.83
C TYR A 45 3.46 -13.92 -5.10
N HIS A 46 2.38 -14.56 -5.60
CA HIS A 46 2.18 -15.15 -6.94
C HIS A 46 3.16 -16.22 -7.49
N THR A 47 4.37 -16.36 -6.92
CA THR A 47 5.44 -17.39 -7.15
C THR A 47 6.85 -16.86 -6.85
N TYR A 48 7.02 -15.56 -6.53
CA TYR A 48 8.31 -14.95 -6.18
C TYR A 48 8.30 -14.49 -4.72
N ALA A 49 8.83 -15.35 -3.84
CA ALA A 49 8.88 -15.15 -2.38
C ALA A 49 9.66 -13.89 -1.91
N LYS A 50 10.28 -13.14 -2.82
CA LYS A 50 11.01 -11.90 -2.48
C LYS A 50 10.19 -10.62 -2.61
N LYS A 51 9.04 -10.63 -3.30
CA LYS A 51 8.24 -9.40 -3.46
C LYS A 51 7.12 -9.34 -2.41
N PRO A 52 7.08 -8.26 -1.59
CA PRO A 52 6.00 -8.08 -0.63
C PRO A 52 4.68 -7.89 -1.37
N LEU A 53 3.57 -8.30 -0.74
CA LEU A 53 2.24 -8.22 -1.35
C LEU A 53 1.82 -6.74 -1.45
N PRO A 54 1.64 -6.20 -2.67
CA PRO A 54 1.19 -4.81 -2.82
C PRO A 54 -0.25 -4.68 -2.35
N PHE A 55 -0.50 -3.73 -1.45
CA PHE A 55 -1.83 -3.40 -0.94
C PHE A 55 -2.42 -2.21 -1.72
N ALA A 56 -1.67 -1.11 -1.76
CA ALA A 56 -2.04 0.06 -2.53
C ALA A 56 -0.79 0.83 -2.97
N SER A 57 -0.90 1.65 -4.01
CA SER A 57 0.16 2.57 -4.41
C SER A 57 -0.41 3.93 -4.77
N LEU A 58 0.26 4.98 -4.33
CA LEU A 58 -0.05 6.37 -4.63
C LEU A 58 1.04 6.96 -5.52
N ALA A 59 0.64 7.39 -6.72
CA ALA A 59 1.53 7.94 -7.72
C ALA A 59 1.15 9.39 -8.06
N ASN A 60 2.17 10.25 -8.14
CA ASN A 60 2.02 11.62 -8.65
C ASN A 60 2.58 11.69 -10.08
N GLN A 61 1.73 11.44 -11.06
CA GLN A 61 2.08 11.52 -12.48
C GLN A 61 2.01 12.99 -12.96
N LYS A 62 2.68 13.31 -14.07
CA LYS A 62 2.76 14.70 -14.58
C LYS A 62 1.38 15.37 -14.72
N ASN A 63 0.38 14.64 -15.19
CA ASN A 63 -0.95 15.19 -15.48
C ASN A 63 -2.03 14.84 -14.45
N HIS A 64 -1.83 13.83 -13.61
CA HIS A 64 -2.85 13.37 -12.66
C HIS A 64 -2.21 12.68 -11.45
N MET A 65 -3.00 12.52 -10.40
CA MET A 65 -2.67 11.67 -9.26
C MET A 65 -3.38 10.33 -9.46
N ALA A 66 -2.66 9.23 -9.36
CA ALA A 66 -3.22 7.89 -9.52
C ALA A 66 -3.13 7.13 -8.20
N PHE A 67 -4.24 6.52 -7.82
CA PHE A 67 -4.32 5.60 -6.69
C PHE A 67 -4.58 4.20 -7.23
N TYR A 68 -3.67 3.28 -6.97
CA TYR A 68 -3.76 1.88 -7.35
C TYR A 68 -4.14 1.06 -6.13
N GLY A 69 -5.39 0.62 -6.03
CA GLY A 69 -5.84 -0.28 -4.96
C GLY A 69 -5.75 -1.73 -5.40
N PHE A 70 -4.88 -2.53 -4.76
CA PHE A 70 -4.72 -3.96 -5.02
C PHE A 70 -5.51 -4.83 -4.02
N ASN A 71 -6.47 -4.24 -3.30
CA ASN A 71 -7.32 -4.90 -2.31
C ASN A 71 -8.12 -6.10 -2.86
N ILE A 72 -8.29 -6.20 -4.17
CA ILE A 72 -8.94 -7.34 -4.83
C ILE A 72 -8.15 -8.65 -4.76
N TYR A 73 -6.84 -8.58 -4.43
CA TYR A 73 -5.96 -9.74 -4.30
C TYR A 73 -5.85 -10.25 -2.86
N ILE A 74 -6.53 -9.59 -1.90
CA ILE A 74 -6.47 -9.92 -0.48
C ILE A 74 -7.54 -10.97 -0.20
N ASP A 75 -7.10 -12.19 0.07
CA ASP A 75 -7.96 -13.29 0.52
C ASP A 75 -8.60 -12.96 1.89
N GLU A 76 -9.78 -13.49 2.19
CA GLU A 76 -10.45 -13.30 3.47
C GLU A 76 -9.55 -13.64 4.67
N LYS A 77 -8.64 -14.63 4.52
CA LYS A 77 -7.64 -14.96 5.54
C LYS A 77 -6.61 -13.87 5.75
N GLN A 78 -6.22 -13.15 4.70
CA GLN A 78 -5.28 -12.03 4.76
C GLN A 78 -5.96 -10.76 5.32
N LEU A 79 -7.25 -10.57 5.01
CA LEU A 79 -8.06 -9.50 5.59
C LEU A 79 -8.29 -9.73 7.10
N ALA A 80 -8.51 -10.99 7.53
CA ALA A 80 -8.66 -11.32 8.94
C ALA A 80 -7.38 -11.07 9.75
N ALA A 81 -6.20 -11.29 9.16
CA ALA A 81 -4.91 -11.00 9.80
C ALA A 81 -4.66 -9.50 9.99
N THR A 82 -5.20 -8.66 9.11
CA THR A 82 -5.10 -7.19 9.16
C THR A 82 -6.24 -6.53 9.94
N ARG A 83 -7.34 -7.25 10.21
CA ARG A 83 -8.54 -6.77 10.93
C ARG A 83 -8.54 -7.14 12.42
N LYS A 84 -7.39 -7.17 13.09
CA LYS A 84 -7.37 -7.16 14.56
C LYS A 84 -7.61 -5.73 15.04
N LYS A 85 -8.86 -5.46 15.39
CA LYS A 85 -9.28 -4.33 16.22
C LYS A 85 -9.40 -4.79 17.66
#